data_AF-X0U7N5-F1
#
_entry.id   AF-X0U7N5-F1
#
_cell.length_a   1.000
_cell.length_b   1.000
_cell.length_c   1.000
_cell.angle_alpha   90.00
_cell.angle_beta   90.00
_cell.angle_gamma   90.00
#
_symmetry.space_group_name_H-M   'P 1'
#
loop_
_entity.id
_entity.type
_entity.pdbx_description
1 polymer ?
#
loop_
_entity_poly.entity_id
_entity_poly.type
_entity_poly.pdbx_seq_one_letter_code
_entity_poly.pdbx_strand_id
1 'polypeptide(L)'
;GNSGVLLHMSEPDTVWPRSIECQLKAGQAGDFVTFQGVRFKELVEGRVLEKKAESSEKSPGQWNSYDITCRGNTIRVFVNGVLQNEATETTVSSGKICLQSEGRPIEFRNIYIESLE
;
A
#
# COMPACT_ATOMS: atom_id res chain seq x y z
N GLY A 1 -11.28 4.44 9.48
CA GLY A 1 -10.77 3.15 9.99
C GLY A 1 -9.29 3.05 9.69
N ASN A 2 -8.67 1.93 10.04
CA ASN A 2 -7.32 1.59 9.56
C ASN A 2 -7.41 0.32 8.70
N SER A 3 -6.82 0.36 7.52
CA SER A 3 -6.82 -0.73 6.54
C SER A 3 -5.61 -0.55 5.62
N GLY A 4 -5.29 -1.52 4.77
CA GLY A 4 -4.26 -1.37 3.77
C GLY A 4 -4.20 -2.55 2.81
N VAL A 5 -3.42 -2.37 1.75
CA VAL A 5 -3.06 -3.44 0.82
C VAL A 5 -1.59 -3.76 1.01
N LEU A 6 -1.29 -4.95 1.52
CA LEU A 6 0.08 -5.42 1.69
C LEU A 6 0.54 -6.08 0.39
N LEU A 7 1.74 -5.71 -0.03
CA LEU A 7 2.40 -6.15 -1.25
C LEU A 7 3.66 -6.92 -0.91
N HIS A 8 3.98 -7.88 -1.77
CA HIS A 8 5.16 -8.72 -1.65
C HIS A 8 5.27 -9.40 -0.28
N MET A 9 4.11 -9.80 0.26
CA MET A 9 4.06 -10.49 1.54
C MET A 9 4.77 -11.86 1.41
N SER A 10 5.72 -12.11 2.31
CA SER A 10 6.42 -13.39 2.42
C SER A 10 6.13 -14.05 3.77
N GLU A 11 6.23 -15.39 3.79
CA GLU A 11 6.10 -16.19 5.01
C GLU A 11 7.09 -15.75 6.12
N PRO A 12 6.74 -15.95 7.40
CA PRO A 12 5.48 -16.52 7.89
C PRO A 12 4.32 -15.50 7.90
N ASP A 13 3.10 -16.00 7.71
CA ASP A 13 1.87 -15.25 7.98
C ASP A 13 1.77 -14.88 9.48
N THR A 14 1.90 -13.59 9.77
CA THR A 14 1.85 -13.01 11.11
C THR A 14 1.01 -11.73 11.03
N VAL A 15 0.63 -11.15 12.18
CA VAL A 15 -0.19 -9.91 12.21
C VAL A 15 0.43 -8.80 11.35
N TRP A 16 1.76 -8.70 11.33
CA TRP A 16 2.51 -7.75 10.50
C TRP A 16 3.60 -8.51 9.74
N PRO A 17 3.25 -9.17 8.62
CA PRO A 17 4.17 -10.03 7.89
C PRO A 17 5.16 -9.19 7.07
N ARG A 18 6.27 -9.79 6.65
CA ARG A 18 7.29 -9.10 5.86
C ARG A 18 6.70 -8.65 4.53
N SER A 19 6.52 -7.34 4.36
CA SER A 19 5.76 -6.75 3.25
C SER A 19 5.94 -5.22 3.19
N ILE A 20 5.39 -4.62 2.14
CA ILE A 20 5.15 -3.17 2.01
C ILE A 20 3.63 -2.97 1.97
N GLU A 21 3.08 -2.14 2.84
CA GLU A 21 1.68 -1.76 2.82
C GLU A 21 1.48 -0.45 2.08
N CYS A 22 0.57 -0.46 1.11
CA CYS A 22 -0.11 0.73 0.62
C CYS A 22 -1.25 1.04 1.60
N GLN A 23 -1.09 2.13 2.36
CA GLN A 23 -1.94 2.46 3.50
C GLN A 23 -3.34 2.94 3.04
N LEU A 24 -4.37 2.62 3.83
CA LEU A 24 -5.77 3.09 3.68
C LEU A 24 -6.35 3.66 4.99
N LYS A 25 -5.52 3.95 6.00
CA LYS A 25 -5.93 4.75 7.16
C LYS A 25 -6.48 6.10 6.68
N ALA A 26 -7.63 6.49 7.23
CA ALA A 26 -8.32 7.72 6.84
C ALA A 26 -7.38 8.95 6.94
N GLY A 27 -7.26 9.70 5.84
CA GLY A 27 -6.36 10.86 5.69
C GLY A 27 -4.92 10.51 5.32
N GLN A 28 -4.60 9.22 5.21
CA GLN A 28 -3.28 8.67 4.97
C GLN A 28 -3.28 7.64 3.81
N ALA A 29 -4.33 7.62 2.98
CA ALA A 29 -4.37 6.71 1.86
C ALA A 29 -3.27 7.04 0.84
N GLY A 30 -2.46 6.04 0.52
CA GLY A 30 -1.31 6.19 -0.37
C GLY A 30 0.01 6.48 0.36
N ASP A 31 0.02 6.59 1.70
CA ASP A 31 1.27 6.43 2.45
C ASP A 31 1.80 4.99 2.25
N PHE A 32 3.12 4.81 2.30
CA PHE A 32 3.72 3.47 2.38
C PHE A 32 4.15 3.14 3.80
N VAL A 33 3.91 1.90 4.24
CA VAL A 33 4.39 1.38 5.53
C VAL A 33 5.20 0.11 5.29
N THR A 34 6.38 0.01 5.90
CA THR A 34 7.23 -1.20 5.79
C THR A 34 7.16 -2.05 7.05
N PHE A 35 7.19 -3.37 6.85
CA PHE A 35 7.17 -4.35 7.93
C PHE A 35 8.37 -5.29 7.86
N GLN A 36 8.78 -5.83 9.02
CA GLN A 36 9.86 -6.82 9.15
C GLN A 36 11.16 -6.46 8.39
N GLY A 37 11.60 -5.20 8.51
CA GLY A 37 12.86 -4.74 7.93
C GLY A 37 12.87 -4.55 6.40
N VAL A 38 11.72 -4.57 5.74
CA VAL A 38 11.64 -4.16 4.32
C VAL A 38 12.05 -2.70 4.18
N ARG A 39 12.78 -2.38 3.12
CA ARG A 39 13.22 -1.02 2.76
C ARG A 39 13.04 -0.75 1.26
N PHE A 40 13.10 0.53 0.92
CA PHE A 40 13.16 1.08 -0.43
C PHE A 40 13.87 2.44 -0.36
N LYS A 41 14.32 2.95 -1.51
CA LYS A 41 15.23 4.10 -1.61
C LYS A 41 14.73 5.36 -0.91
N GLU A 42 13.45 5.67 -1.07
CA GLU A 42 12.83 6.91 -0.58
C GLU A 42 12.57 6.89 0.94
N LEU A 43 12.64 5.72 1.58
CA LEU A 43 12.46 5.60 3.04
C LEU A 43 13.79 5.85 3.76
N VAL A 44 14.03 7.11 4.12
CA VAL A 44 15.27 7.52 4.81
C VAL A 44 15.26 7.10 6.29
N GLU A 45 14.15 7.34 6.98
CA GLU A 45 14.02 7.04 8.41
C GLU A 45 12.67 6.39 8.76
N GLY A 46 12.66 5.64 9.84
CA GLY A 46 11.45 4.99 10.35
C GLY A 46 10.92 3.91 9.41
N ARG A 47 9.59 3.79 9.36
CA ARG A 47 8.90 2.77 8.57
C ARG A 47 7.81 3.32 7.65
N VAL A 48 7.53 4.62 7.72
CA VAL A 48 6.44 5.27 6.98
C VAL A 48 7.05 6.26 6.01
N LEU A 49 6.64 6.18 4.74
CA LEU A 49 6.82 7.26 3.78
C LEU A 49 5.45 7.89 3.53
N GLU A 50 5.29 9.15 3.92
CA GLU A 50 4.06 9.90 3.67
C GLU A 50 3.85 10.11 2.16
N LYS A 51 2.58 10.15 1.75
CA LYS A 51 2.20 10.54 0.38
C LYS A 51 2.77 11.91 0.00
N LYS A 52 3.13 12.05 -1.27
CA LYS A 52 3.80 13.24 -1.83
C LYS A 52 2.81 14.28 -2.37
N ALA A 53 1.59 13.86 -2.71
CA ALA A 53 0.53 14.72 -3.17
C ALA A 53 -0.47 15.03 -2.05
N GLU A 54 -1.26 16.08 -2.23
CA GLU A 54 -2.44 16.30 -1.39
C GLU A 54 -3.37 15.09 -1.40
N SER A 55 -4.04 14.84 -0.27
CA SER A 55 -4.94 13.69 -0.18
C SER A 55 -6.06 13.84 -1.22
N SER A 56 -6.20 12.81 -2.04
CA SER A 56 -7.30 12.67 -2.99
C SER A 56 -8.41 11.77 -2.45
N GLU A 57 -8.39 11.39 -1.17
CA GLU A 57 -9.43 10.58 -0.54
C GLU A 57 -10.77 11.30 -0.49
N LYS A 58 -11.83 10.53 -0.68
CA LYS A 58 -13.19 10.98 -0.40
C LYS A 58 -13.52 10.77 1.08
N SER A 59 -14.56 11.45 1.55
CA SER A 59 -15.01 11.34 2.93
C SER A 59 -15.44 9.89 3.29
N PRO A 60 -15.36 9.50 4.58
CA PRO A 60 -15.80 8.18 5.02
C PRO A 60 -17.22 7.84 4.56
N GLY A 61 -17.42 6.61 4.07
CA GLY A 61 -18.68 6.14 3.49
C GLY A 61 -18.79 6.32 1.97
N GLN A 62 -17.84 7.03 1.34
CA GLN A 62 -17.73 7.12 -0.11
C GLN A 62 -16.70 6.14 -0.68
N TRP A 63 -16.92 5.70 -1.92
CA TRP A 63 -16.01 4.81 -2.63
C TRP A 63 -14.79 5.55 -3.20
N ASN A 64 -13.61 5.06 -2.86
CA ASN A 64 -12.33 5.43 -3.47
C ASN A 64 -11.92 4.41 -4.54
N SER A 65 -11.20 4.84 -5.58
CA SER A 65 -10.43 3.94 -6.44
C SER A 65 -8.99 3.87 -5.96
N TYR A 66 -8.37 2.70 -6.13
CA TYR A 66 -7.03 2.43 -5.65
C TYR A 66 -6.30 1.59 -6.70
N ASP A 67 -5.34 2.21 -7.37
CA ASP A 67 -4.59 1.58 -8.45
C ASP A 67 -3.14 1.42 -7.99
N ILE A 68 -2.68 0.17 -7.87
CA ILE A 68 -1.33 -0.15 -7.42
C ILE A 68 -0.60 -0.88 -8.53
N THR A 69 0.55 -0.37 -8.93
CA THR A 69 1.42 -1.00 -9.93
C THR A 69 2.70 -1.49 -9.26
N CYS A 70 2.97 -2.80 -9.33
CA CYS A 70 4.23 -3.39 -8.88
C CYS A 70 5.03 -3.89 -10.10
N ARG A 71 6.05 -3.14 -10.52
CA ARG A 71 6.90 -3.49 -11.66
C ARG A 71 8.33 -3.73 -11.19
N GLY A 72 8.74 -4.99 -11.15
CA GLY A 72 10.03 -5.38 -10.59
C GLY A 72 10.14 -4.97 -9.12
N ASN A 73 11.10 -4.11 -8.79
CA ASN A 73 11.32 -3.55 -7.45
C ASN A 73 10.82 -2.10 -7.33
N THR A 74 9.80 -1.73 -8.12
CA THR A 74 9.16 -0.42 -8.07
C THR A 74 7.66 -0.57 -7.82
N ILE A 75 7.15 0.18 -6.85
CA ILE A 75 5.74 0.22 -6.48
C ILE A 75 5.22 1.64 -6.64
N ARG A 76 4.10 1.80 -7.32
CA ARG A 76 3.34 3.06 -7.41
C ARG A 76 1.94 2.86 -6.87
N VAL A 77 1.45 3.84 -6.13
CA VAL A 77 0.08 3.85 -5.62
C VAL A 77 -0.65 5.12 -6.04
N PHE A 78 -1.81 4.95 -6.65
CA PHE A 78 -2.73 6.01 -7.01
C PHE A 78 -4.00 5.90 -6.18
N VAL A 79 -4.48 7.04 -5.69
CA VAL A 79 -5.77 7.17 -5.03
C VAL A 79 -6.64 8.08 -5.88
N ASN A 80 -7.80 7.61 -6.31
CA ASN A 80 -8.72 8.39 -7.15
C ASN A 80 -8.04 9.03 -8.38
N GLY A 81 -7.13 8.29 -9.03
CA GLY A 81 -6.38 8.73 -10.21
C GLY A 81 -5.18 9.65 -9.96
N VAL A 82 -4.92 10.03 -8.70
CA VAL A 82 -3.76 10.86 -8.32
C VAL A 82 -2.64 9.97 -7.80
N LEU A 83 -1.44 10.10 -8.37
CA LEU A 83 -0.25 9.42 -7.87
C LEU A 83 0.08 9.95 -6.46
N GLN A 84 -0.11 9.10 -5.45
CA GLN A 84 0.14 9.47 -4.07
C GLN A 84 1.59 9.18 -3.68
N ASN A 85 2.14 8.06 -4.14
CA ASN A 85 3.52 7.71 -3.79
C ASN A 85 4.18 6.74 -4.79
N GLU A 86 5.51 6.73 -4.74
CA GLU A 86 6.38 5.84 -5.51
C GLU A 86 7.54 5.39 -4.62
N ALA A 87 7.74 4.07 -4.56
CA ALA A 87 8.84 3.42 -3.88
C ALA A 87 9.69 2.68 -4.91
N THR A 88 10.97 3.04 -5.01
CA THR A 88 11.93 2.43 -5.94
C THR A 88 12.98 1.63 -5.19
N GLU A 89 13.62 0.69 -5.91
CA GLU A 89 14.69 -0.14 -5.35
C GLU A 89 14.25 -0.89 -4.08
N THR A 90 13.02 -1.41 -4.08
CA THR A 90 12.46 -2.16 -2.96
C THR A 90 13.27 -3.44 -2.70
N THR A 91 13.54 -3.73 -1.43
CA THR A 91 14.23 -4.98 -1.01
C THR A 91 13.41 -6.26 -1.23
N VAL A 92 12.17 -6.12 -1.71
CA VAL A 92 11.22 -7.19 -2.03
C VAL A 92 10.56 -6.88 -3.37
N SER A 93 10.34 -7.89 -4.21
CA SER A 93 9.81 -7.72 -5.57
C SER A 93 8.76 -8.77 -5.96
N SER A 94 8.46 -9.72 -5.06
CA SER A 94 7.47 -10.78 -5.28
C SER A 94 6.93 -11.28 -3.94
N GLY A 95 5.73 -11.86 -3.97
CA GLY A 95 5.05 -12.36 -2.78
C GLY A 95 3.53 -12.26 -2.92
N LYS A 96 2.81 -12.51 -1.83
CA LYS A 96 1.35 -12.44 -1.80
C LYS A 96 0.88 -10.98 -1.77
N ILE A 97 -0.37 -10.77 -2.20
CA ILE A 97 -1.13 -9.54 -2.00
C ILE A 97 -2.15 -9.82 -0.89
N CYS A 98 -2.23 -8.94 0.12
CA CYS A 98 -3.14 -9.12 1.24
C CYS A 98 -3.98 -7.86 1.48
N LEU A 99 -5.23 -8.04 1.89
CA LEU A 99 -6.09 -6.96 2.35
C LEU A 99 -6.10 -6.99 3.88
N GLN A 100 -5.69 -5.89 4.49
CA GLN A 100 -5.61 -5.75 5.94
C GLN A 100 -6.80 -4.93 6.47
N SER A 101 -7.27 -5.23 7.67
CA SER A 101 -8.35 -4.49 8.33
C SER A 101 -8.08 -4.41 9.83
N GLU A 102 -8.10 -3.21 10.41
CA GLU A 102 -7.86 -2.97 11.82
C GLU A 102 -8.89 -2.01 12.44
N GLY A 103 -9.57 -2.52 13.47
CA GLY A 103 -10.37 -1.73 14.42
C GLY A 103 -11.70 -1.15 13.91
N ARG A 104 -11.95 -1.08 12.61
CA ARG A 104 -13.20 -0.60 12.01
C ARG A 104 -13.55 -1.38 10.73
N PRO A 105 -14.84 -1.45 10.34
CA PRO A 105 -15.22 -2.04 9.06
C PRO A 105 -14.56 -1.32 7.87
N ILE A 106 -14.19 -2.10 6.87
CA ILE A 106 -13.85 -1.64 5.52
C ILE A 106 -14.52 -2.57 4.50
N GLU A 107 -14.90 -2.01 3.36
CA GLU A 107 -15.52 -2.73 2.26
C GLU A 107 -14.64 -2.61 1.01
N PHE A 108 -14.43 -3.72 0.31
CA PHE A 108 -13.75 -3.76 -0.98
C PHE A 108 -14.71 -4.32 -2.03
N ARG A 109 -14.62 -3.78 -3.26
CA ARG A 109 -15.33 -4.29 -4.43
C ARG A 109 -14.52 -4.03 -5.68
N ASN A 110 -14.82 -4.74 -6.77
CA ASN A 110 -14.18 -4.54 -8.07
C ASN A 110 -12.66 -4.70 -8.00
N ILE A 111 -12.19 -5.75 -7.31
CA ILE A 111 -10.76 -6.06 -7.20
C ILE A 111 -10.35 -6.84 -8.45
N TYR A 112 -9.44 -6.25 -9.23
CA TYR A 112 -8.86 -6.86 -10.41
C TYR A 112 -7.34 -6.94 -10.25
N ILE A 113 -6.76 -7.98 -10.82
CA ILE A 113 -5.30 -8.17 -10.87
C ILE A 113 -4.94 -8.46 -12.31
N GLU A 114 -3.93 -7.75 -12.81
CA GLU A 114 -3.35 -7.95 -14.12
C GLU A 114 -1.85 -8.19 -13.94
N SER A 115 -1.32 -9.22 -14.59
CA SER A 115 0.12 -9.45 -14.65
C SER A 115 0.76 -8.42 -15.57
N LEU A 116 1.86 -7.83 -15.14
CA LEU A 116 2.64 -6.91 -15.97
C LEU A 116 3.67 -7.70 -16.77
N GLU A 117 3.87 -7.30 -18.03
CA GLU A 117 4.99 -7.73 -18.87
C GLU A 117 6.35 -7.27 -18.33
#